data_AF-A0A3D1UCY7-F1
#
_entry.id   AF-A0A3D1UCY7-F1
#
_cell.length_a   1.000
_cell.length_b   1.000
_cell.length_c   1.000
_cell.angle_alpha   90.00
_cell.angle_beta   90.00
_cell.angle_gamma   90.00
#
_symmetry.space_group_name_H-M   'P 1'
#
loop_
_entity.id
_entity.type
_entity.pdbx_description
1 polymer ?
#
loop_
_entity_poly.entity_id
_entity_poly.type
_entity_poly.pdbx_seq_one_letter_code
_entity_poly.pdbx_strand_id
1 'polypeptide(L)'
;MFRSSSSVKSFLYIYKTSEGVRKTEKISAETRDEVFAALRARGIRPIKVIAEDGSKANGAPPQPSGWRKNRLFLAILAGLGVFAALWGIFGRTPAPATPSAAGTVAPQGAVSAASQVARPLARQVISGDRERITHPPATLFPSAAERYLAYFAEPGRPLPPATVSPPDTAAFLACLQVPLRVRTDEFTEYVELVRIVTRLKDELRAYLAGGGTVTDYLAELFKRQRLEISYRDQAEEKLGELLAGRKPDLPRAYDYWLKANARLRTMGIYPLPLPESLRTYELTADLED
;
A
#
# COMPACT_ATOMS: atom_id res chain seq x y z
N MET A 1 -28.86 22.59 -44.97
CA MET A 1 -27.55 22.87 -44.35
C MET A 1 -27.78 23.41 -42.96
N PHE A 2 -27.57 22.60 -41.91
CA PHE A 2 -27.56 23.10 -40.53
C PHE A 2 -26.13 23.50 -40.18
N ARG A 3 -25.89 24.80 -39.96
CA ARG A 3 -24.63 25.27 -39.35
C ARG A 3 -24.72 24.99 -37.86
N SER A 4 -24.07 23.93 -37.39
CA SER A 4 -23.84 23.72 -35.96
C SER A 4 -22.93 24.85 -35.47
N SER A 5 -23.48 25.75 -34.65
CA SER A 5 -22.68 26.72 -33.91
C SER A 5 -21.85 25.98 -32.87
N SER A 6 -20.56 25.77 -33.12
CA SER A 6 -19.63 25.29 -32.12
C SER A 6 -19.48 26.35 -31.03
N SER A 7 -19.80 26.00 -29.79
CA SER A 7 -19.58 26.88 -28.64
C SER A 7 -18.17 26.65 -28.12
N VAL A 8 -17.37 27.72 -28.10
CA VAL A 8 -16.05 27.72 -27.46
C VAL A 8 -16.24 27.52 -25.95
N LYS A 9 -15.54 26.54 -25.38
CA LYS A 9 -15.58 26.20 -23.95
C LYS A 9 -14.23 26.52 -23.29
N SER A 10 -14.27 26.87 -22.01
CA SER A 10 -13.06 27.09 -21.19
C SER A 10 -12.67 25.80 -20.46
N PHE A 11 -11.40 25.45 -20.52
CA PHE A 11 -10.82 24.28 -19.86
C PHE A 11 -9.68 24.71 -18.93
N LEU A 12 -9.67 24.13 -17.72
CA LEU A 12 -8.57 24.18 -16.78
C LEU A 12 -7.65 22.98 -17.00
N TYR A 13 -6.35 23.21 -17.14
CA TYR A 13 -5.36 22.14 -17.21
C TYR A 13 -4.29 22.28 -16.14
N ILE A 14 -3.81 21.14 -15.65
CA ILE A 14 -2.75 21.03 -14.65
C ILE A 14 -1.55 20.35 -15.30
N TYR A 15 -0.36 20.94 -15.16
CA TYR A 15 0.87 20.37 -15.70
C TYR A 15 2.05 20.56 -14.72
N LYS A 16 3.16 19.89 -14.98
CA LYS A 16 4.41 20.01 -14.22
C LYS A 16 5.43 20.77 -15.06
N THR A 17 6.05 21.80 -14.51
CA THR A 17 7.16 22.52 -15.17
C THR A 17 8.43 21.67 -15.16
N SER A 18 9.46 22.08 -15.92
CA SER A 18 10.80 21.45 -15.90
C SER A 18 11.43 21.49 -14.51
N GLU A 19 11.16 22.53 -13.72
CA GLU A 19 11.56 22.68 -12.32
C GLU A 19 10.77 21.77 -11.35
N GLY A 20 9.78 21.05 -11.88
CA GLY A 20 8.99 20.09 -11.13
C GLY A 20 7.81 20.67 -10.36
N VAL A 21 7.53 21.97 -10.50
CA VAL A 21 6.41 22.66 -9.85
C VAL A 21 5.11 22.39 -10.62
N ARG A 22 4.01 22.15 -9.88
CA ARG A 22 2.68 22.00 -10.49
C ARG A 22 2.06 23.36 -10.75
N LYS A 23 1.63 23.62 -11.99
CA LYS A 23 0.90 24.83 -12.40
C LYS A 23 -0.48 24.48 -12.94
N THR A 24 -1.42 25.40 -12.75
CA THR A 24 -2.80 25.32 -13.25
C THR A 24 -3.09 26.54 -14.11
N GLU A 25 -3.51 26.32 -15.35
CA GLU A 25 -3.78 27.37 -16.33
C GLU A 25 -5.10 27.12 -17.08
N LYS A 26 -5.60 28.12 -17.79
CA LYS A 26 -6.86 28.07 -18.57
C LYS A 26 -6.58 28.14 -20.06
N ILE A 27 -7.39 27.43 -20.85
CA ILE A 27 -7.37 27.48 -22.31
C ILE A 27 -8.79 27.31 -22.87
N SER A 28 -9.11 28.08 -23.91
CA SER A 28 -10.41 28.02 -24.58
C SER A 28 -10.30 27.18 -25.86
N ALA A 29 -11.20 26.22 -26.04
CA ALA A 29 -11.27 25.32 -27.20
C ALA A 29 -12.70 24.79 -27.37
N GLU A 30 -13.03 24.22 -28.52
CA GLU A 30 -14.36 23.63 -28.75
C GLU A 30 -14.46 22.25 -28.10
N THR A 31 -13.36 21.49 -28.15
CA THR A 31 -13.28 20.12 -27.64
C THR A 31 -12.07 19.91 -26.73
N ARG A 32 -12.14 18.88 -25.88
CA ARG A 32 -11.02 18.49 -25.02
C ARG A 32 -9.80 18.01 -25.84
N ASP A 33 -10.03 17.41 -27.00
CA ASP A 33 -8.96 16.91 -27.85
C ASP A 33 -8.17 18.05 -28.50
N GLU A 34 -8.84 19.14 -28.87
CA GLU A 34 -8.18 20.38 -29.29
C GLU A 34 -7.31 20.98 -28.19
N VAL A 35 -7.74 20.91 -26.93
CA VAL A 35 -6.91 21.33 -25.79
C VAL A 35 -5.63 20.49 -25.72
N PHE A 36 -5.72 19.17 -25.84
CA PHE A 36 -4.53 18.33 -25.84
C PHE A 36 -3.62 18.60 -27.04
N ALA A 37 -4.18 18.82 -28.24
CA ALA A 37 -3.41 19.17 -29.42
C ALA A 37 -2.66 20.50 -29.24
N ALA A 38 -3.35 21.54 -28.75
CA ALA A 38 -2.77 22.85 -28.50
C ALA A 38 -1.67 22.81 -27.42
N LEU A 39 -1.86 22.02 -26.35
CA LEU A 39 -0.85 21.87 -25.30
C LEU A 39 0.38 21.10 -25.77
N ARG A 40 0.20 20.06 -26.59
CA ARG A 40 1.31 19.32 -27.21
C ARG A 40 2.12 20.19 -28.16
N ALA A 41 1.47 21.05 -28.94
CA ALA A 41 2.14 22.03 -29.79
C ALA A 41 3.03 23.02 -29.00
N ARG A 42 2.67 23.26 -27.73
CA ARG A 42 3.47 24.07 -26.78
C ARG A 42 4.51 23.27 -25.99
N GLY A 43 4.66 21.96 -26.26
CA GLY A 43 5.55 21.08 -25.51
C GLY A 43 5.07 20.76 -24.08
N ILE A 44 3.82 21.04 -23.75
CA ILE A 44 3.26 20.82 -22.41
C ILE A 44 2.57 19.46 -22.38
N ARG A 45 2.93 18.63 -21.40
CA ARG A 45 2.24 17.35 -21.10
C ARG A 45 1.29 17.54 -19.92
N PRO A 46 -0.01 17.78 -20.15
CA PRO A 46 -0.97 17.97 -19.06
C PRO A 46 -1.18 16.68 -18.26
N ILE A 47 -1.23 16.81 -16.94
CA ILE A 47 -1.60 15.75 -15.99
C ILE A 47 -3.11 15.56 -15.97
N LYS A 48 -3.87 16.66 -16.03
CA LYS A 48 -5.33 16.66 -15.98
C LYS A 48 -5.89 17.86 -16.75
N VAL A 49 -7.00 17.66 -17.45
CA VAL A 49 -7.78 18.71 -18.13
C VAL A 49 -9.23 18.57 -17.68
N ILE A 50 -9.86 19.67 -17.28
CA ILE A 50 -11.21 19.75 -16.71
C ILE A 50 -11.96 20.89 -17.40
N ALA A 51 -13.18 20.66 -17.87
CA ALA A 51 -14.02 21.73 -18.38
C ALA A 51 -14.51 22.63 -17.22
N GLU A 52 -14.44 23.95 -17.39
CA GLU A 52 -14.79 24.91 -16.33
C GLU A 52 -16.29 24.90 -16.01
N ASP A 53 -17.12 24.56 -16.99
CA ASP A 53 -18.57 24.40 -16.86
C ASP A 53 -18.99 23.13 -16.08
N GLY A 54 -18.02 22.30 -15.65
CA GLY A 54 -18.29 21.02 -15.00
C GLY A 54 -18.94 19.99 -15.91
N SER A 55 -19.13 20.31 -17.19
CA SER A 55 -19.74 19.42 -18.18
C SER A 55 -18.75 18.33 -18.57
N LYS A 56 -19.25 17.09 -18.52
CA LYS A 56 -18.48 15.90 -18.90
C LYS A 56 -18.38 15.88 -20.43
N ALA A 57 -17.33 16.47 -20.99
CA ALA A 57 -17.08 16.37 -22.43
C ALA A 57 -16.70 14.92 -22.80
N ASN A 58 -17.69 14.22 -23.39
CA ASN A 58 -17.68 12.98 -24.18
C ASN A 58 -17.05 11.70 -23.57
N GLY A 59 -17.91 10.77 -23.09
CA GLY A 59 -17.66 9.31 -23.10
C GLY A 59 -17.25 8.56 -21.82
N ALA A 60 -18.14 8.48 -20.80
CA ALA A 60 -18.30 7.44 -19.71
C ALA A 60 -17.14 7.08 -18.73
N PRO A 61 -17.36 6.42 -17.55
CA PRO A 61 -18.58 5.96 -16.85
C PRO A 61 -18.77 6.65 -15.45
N PRO A 62 -19.83 6.35 -14.64
CA PRO A 62 -20.16 7.12 -13.45
C PRO A 62 -19.27 6.77 -12.25
N GLN A 63 -18.90 7.77 -11.45
CA GLN A 63 -18.47 7.55 -10.06
C GLN A 63 -19.40 8.28 -9.09
N PRO A 64 -19.63 7.67 -7.91
CA PRO A 64 -20.66 8.09 -6.97
C PRO A 64 -20.33 9.45 -6.34
N SER A 65 -21.40 10.22 -6.15
CA SER A 65 -21.43 11.53 -5.52
C SER A 65 -20.69 11.59 -4.18
N GLY A 66 -19.74 12.51 -4.08
CA GLY A 66 -19.04 12.81 -2.82
C GLY A 66 -18.56 14.27 -2.74
N TRP A 67 -19.35 15.21 -3.26
CA TRP A 67 -18.99 16.63 -3.36
C TRP A 67 -19.44 17.44 -2.14
N ARG A 68 -18.96 17.05 -0.95
CA ARG A 68 -18.96 17.91 0.25
C ARG A 68 -17.75 17.55 1.12
N LYS A 69 -16.57 18.18 0.87
CA LYS A 69 -15.48 18.32 1.87
C LYS A 69 -14.22 19.11 1.45
N ASN A 70 -14.21 19.87 0.36
CA ASN A 70 -13.02 20.66 -0.02
C ASN A 70 -13.10 22.15 0.37
N ARG A 71 -13.18 22.43 1.68
CA ARG A 71 -12.89 23.77 2.23
C ARG A 71 -11.77 23.79 3.27
N LEU A 72 -11.15 22.65 3.61
CA LEU A 72 -10.10 22.59 4.64
C LEU A 72 -8.66 22.51 4.10
N PHE A 73 -8.47 22.34 2.79
CA PHE A 73 -7.14 22.07 2.21
C PHE A 73 -6.28 23.31 1.91
N LEU A 74 -6.81 24.53 2.05
CA LEU A 74 -6.08 25.77 1.74
C LEU A 74 -5.39 26.42 2.95
N ALA A 75 -5.60 25.92 4.17
CA ALA A 75 -4.99 26.50 5.39
C ALA A 75 -3.63 25.88 5.77
N ILE A 76 -3.28 24.70 5.24
CA ILE A 76 -2.10 23.93 5.71
C ILE A 76 -0.81 24.33 4.99
N LEU A 77 -0.89 24.98 3.81
CA LEU A 77 0.31 25.31 3.02
C LEU A 77 1.04 26.60 3.45
N ALA A 78 0.48 27.40 4.36
CA ALA A 78 1.14 28.60 4.86
C ALA A 78 2.04 28.37 6.11
N GLY A 79 1.93 27.20 6.77
CA GLY A 79 2.62 26.94 8.04
C GLY A 79 3.99 26.27 7.95
N LEU A 80 4.38 25.73 6.80
CA LEU A 80 5.59 24.89 6.68
C LEU A 80 6.90 25.64 6.40
N GLY A 81 6.87 26.98 6.28
CA GLY A 81 8.05 27.79 5.93
C GLY A 81 8.96 28.18 7.10
N VAL A 82 8.53 28.01 8.36
CA VAL A 82 9.24 28.58 9.53
C VAL A 82 10.03 27.54 10.34
N PHE A 83 9.77 26.24 10.17
CA PHE A 83 10.36 25.21 11.04
C PHE A 83 11.76 24.70 10.63
N ALA A 84 12.24 25.04 9.42
CA ALA A 84 13.53 24.57 8.91
C ALA A 84 14.75 25.35 9.43
N ALA A 85 14.55 26.45 10.18
CA ALA A 85 15.65 27.31 10.64
C ALA A 85 16.17 27.00 12.05
N LEU A 86 15.56 26.09 12.82
CA LEU A 86 15.89 25.90 14.26
C LEU A 86 16.47 24.53 14.65
N TRP A 87 16.66 23.57 13.73
CA TRP A 87 17.20 22.25 14.08
C TRP A 87 18.74 22.17 14.10
N GLY A 88 19.44 23.26 13.77
CA GLY A 88 20.89 23.26 13.56
C GLY A 88 21.80 23.35 14.80
N ILE A 89 21.28 23.39 16.03
CA ILE A 89 22.10 23.87 17.19
C ILE A 89 22.30 22.85 18.34
N PHE A 90 21.61 21.70 18.41
CA PHE A 90 21.84 20.76 19.52
C PHE A 90 21.98 19.30 19.06
N GLY A 91 23.22 18.79 19.07
CA GLY A 91 23.48 17.36 18.84
C GLY A 91 24.95 16.95 18.75
N ARG A 92 25.84 17.47 19.61
CA ARG A 92 27.15 16.84 19.87
C ARG A 92 27.04 15.99 21.13
N THR A 93 26.99 14.68 20.99
CA THR A 93 27.22 13.73 22.09
C THR A 93 28.62 13.12 21.97
N PRO A 94 29.35 12.97 23.08
CA PRO A 94 30.70 12.40 23.11
C PRO A 94 30.70 10.87 22.99
N ALA A 95 31.79 10.34 22.45
CA ALA A 95 32.03 8.93 22.18
C ALA A 95 32.05 8.05 23.44
N PRO A 96 31.55 6.80 23.39
CA PRO A 96 31.69 5.86 24.49
C PRO A 96 33.07 5.19 24.50
N ALA A 97 33.61 5.01 25.71
CA ALA A 97 34.87 4.31 25.98
C ALA A 97 34.70 2.78 25.90
N THR A 98 35.74 2.13 25.36
CA THR A 98 35.88 0.69 25.20
C THR A 98 36.34 0.02 26.50
N PRO A 99 35.68 -1.05 26.98
CA PRO A 99 36.32 -2.02 27.85
C PRO A 99 36.82 -3.22 27.03
N SER A 100 38.12 -3.47 27.14
CA SER A 100 38.84 -4.66 26.70
C SER A 100 38.66 -5.76 27.76
N ALA A 101 38.10 -6.91 27.39
CA ALA A 101 38.14 -8.12 28.21
C ALA A 101 38.51 -9.31 27.33
N ALA A 102 39.55 -10.01 27.76
CA ALA A 102 40.19 -11.12 27.10
C ALA A 102 39.50 -12.47 27.42
N GLY A 103 39.47 -13.34 26.42
CA GLY A 103 39.61 -14.80 26.57
C GLY A 103 38.37 -15.59 27.00
N THR A 104 37.68 -16.21 26.03
CA THR A 104 37.08 -17.55 26.21
C THR A 104 37.06 -18.28 24.87
N VAL A 105 37.39 -19.57 24.95
CA VAL A 105 37.70 -20.54 23.89
C VAL A 105 36.58 -20.70 22.86
N ALA A 106 36.98 -20.77 21.59
CA ALA A 106 36.11 -20.87 20.42
C ALA A 106 35.60 -22.31 20.19
N PRO A 107 34.29 -22.53 19.97
CA PRO A 107 33.83 -23.64 19.16
C PRO A 107 33.98 -23.27 17.67
N GLN A 108 34.79 -24.04 16.96
CA GLN A 108 34.94 -23.97 15.51
C GLN A 108 33.63 -24.36 14.81
N GLY A 109 33.24 -23.57 13.82
CA GLY A 109 32.55 -24.11 12.63
C GLY A 109 31.06 -23.82 12.44
N ALA A 110 30.49 -22.77 13.04
CA ALA A 110 29.26 -22.19 12.50
C ALA A 110 29.65 -20.98 11.66
N VAL A 111 29.57 -21.10 10.34
CA VAL A 111 29.70 -19.97 9.42
C VAL A 111 28.68 -18.93 9.87
N SER A 112 29.14 -17.85 10.49
CA SER A 112 28.28 -16.78 10.97
C SER A 112 27.64 -16.14 9.74
N ALA A 113 26.41 -16.55 9.44
CA ALA A 113 25.66 -15.98 8.33
C ALA A 113 25.58 -14.47 8.54
N ALA A 114 26.07 -13.71 7.55
CA ALA A 114 26.10 -12.27 7.63
C ALA A 114 24.67 -11.74 7.82
N SER A 115 24.44 -11.04 8.94
CA SER A 115 23.14 -10.46 9.26
C SER A 115 23.13 -8.98 8.87
N GLN A 116 22.16 -8.59 8.03
CA GLN A 116 22.02 -7.21 7.55
C GLN A 116 20.74 -6.56 8.11
N VAL A 117 20.76 -5.24 8.31
CA VAL A 117 19.55 -4.49 8.69
C VAL A 117 18.55 -4.56 7.54
N ALA A 118 17.31 -4.92 7.87
CA ALA A 118 16.26 -5.07 6.87
C ALA A 118 15.89 -3.72 6.23
N ARG A 119 15.85 -3.68 4.90
CA ARG A 119 15.34 -2.51 4.16
C ARG A 119 13.80 -2.55 4.14
N PRO A 120 13.09 -1.48 4.54
CA PRO A 120 11.63 -1.47 4.59
C PRO A 120 10.99 -1.89 3.25
N LEU A 121 9.85 -2.56 3.32
CA LEU A 121 9.03 -2.96 2.17
C LEU A 121 7.57 -2.58 2.46
N ALA A 122 6.87 -2.02 1.48
CA ALA A 122 5.45 -1.70 1.64
C ALA A 122 4.64 -2.98 1.89
N ARG A 123 3.53 -2.87 2.63
CA ARG A 123 2.57 -3.97 2.80
C ARG A 123 2.15 -4.49 1.43
N GLN A 124 2.31 -5.79 1.22
CA GLN A 124 2.00 -6.47 -0.04
C GLN A 124 1.74 -7.95 0.23
N VAL A 125 1.31 -8.66 -0.80
CA VAL A 125 1.21 -10.12 -0.76
C VAL A 125 2.62 -10.71 -0.77
N ILE A 126 2.91 -11.60 0.18
CA ILE A 126 4.17 -12.32 0.24
C ILE A 126 4.02 -13.60 -0.59
N SER A 127 4.92 -13.79 -1.54
CA SER A 127 4.92 -14.98 -2.41
C SER A 127 5.71 -16.12 -1.75
N GLY A 128 5.25 -17.37 -1.86
CA GLY A 128 5.97 -18.54 -1.37
C GLY A 128 5.13 -19.48 -0.49
N ASP A 129 5.79 -20.22 0.38
CA ASP A 129 5.17 -21.18 1.30
C ASP A 129 4.31 -20.46 2.36
N ARG A 130 3.01 -20.75 2.32
CA ARG A 130 2.01 -20.12 3.18
C ARG A 130 2.17 -20.50 4.65
N GLU A 131 2.58 -21.73 4.92
CA GLU A 131 2.73 -22.20 6.30
C GLU A 131 3.83 -21.43 7.01
N ARG A 132 4.91 -21.10 6.29
CA ARG A 132 6.00 -20.28 6.82
C ARG A 132 5.53 -18.88 7.22
N ILE A 133 4.71 -18.23 6.39
CA ILE A 133 4.23 -16.88 6.68
C ILE A 133 3.22 -16.87 7.83
N THR A 134 2.39 -17.91 7.92
CA THR A 134 1.33 -18.01 8.95
C THR A 134 1.90 -18.43 10.30
N HIS A 135 2.94 -19.26 10.29
CA HIS A 135 3.62 -19.79 11.47
C HIS A 135 5.12 -19.46 11.43
N PRO A 136 5.50 -18.16 11.42
CA PRO A 136 6.91 -17.79 11.40
C PRO A 136 7.58 -18.28 12.69
N PRO A 137 8.85 -18.73 12.63
CA PRO A 137 9.56 -19.16 13.82
C PRO A 137 9.64 -18.00 14.82
N ALA A 138 9.49 -18.31 16.10
CA ALA A 138 9.49 -17.28 17.16
C ALA A 138 10.79 -16.44 17.18
N THR A 139 11.89 -17.00 16.66
CA THR A 139 13.18 -16.34 16.51
C THR A 139 13.21 -15.26 15.42
N LEU A 140 12.25 -15.25 14.49
CA LEU A 140 12.18 -14.25 13.42
C LEU A 140 11.88 -12.85 13.97
N PHE A 141 11.10 -12.79 15.05
CA PHE A 141 10.68 -11.55 15.71
C PHE A 141 11.00 -11.61 17.20
N PRO A 142 12.09 -10.94 17.64
CA PRO A 142 12.53 -10.96 19.03
C PRO A 142 11.44 -10.51 20.01
N SER A 143 10.65 -9.49 19.64
CA SER A 143 9.64 -8.92 20.54
C SER A 143 8.21 -9.39 20.23
N ALA A 144 7.36 -9.42 21.26
CA ALA A 144 5.94 -9.71 21.09
C ALA A 144 5.22 -8.64 20.24
N ALA A 145 5.65 -7.38 20.33
CA ALA A 145 5.12 -6.28 19.52
C ALA A 145 5.38 -6.47 18.02
N GLU A 146 6.56 -6.96 17.64
CA GLU A 146 6.88 -7.27 16.24
C GLU A 146 6.07 -8.46 15.72
N ARG A 147 5.92 -9.53 16.53
CA ARG A 147 5.02 -10.64 16.20
C ARG A 147 3.58 -10.17 16.04
N TYR A 148 3.14 -9.22 16.86
CA TYR A 148 1.82 -8.63 16.74
C TYR A 148 1.65 -7.80 15.45
N LEU A 149 2.65 -6.99 15.09
CA LEU A 149 2.63 -6.24 13.83
C LEU A 149 2.62 -7.15 12.59
N ALA A 150 3.23 -8.34 12.68
CA ALA A 150 3.28 -9.30 11.58
C ALA A 150 1.87 -9.75 11.10
N TYR A 151 0.86 -9.75 11.97
CA TYR A 151 -0.53 -10.04 11.56
C TYR A 151 -1.09 -9.05 10.53
N PHE A 152 -0.54 -7.84 10.46
CA PHE A 152 -0.96 -6.79 9.54
C PHE A 152 -0.08 -6.69 8.30
N ALA A 153 0.90 -7.59 8.13
CA ALA A 153 1.86 -7.50 7.03
C ALA A 153 1.19 -7.63 5.65
N GLU A 154 0.23 -8.54 5.52
CA GLU A 154 -0.49 -8.81 4.27
C GLU A 154 -1.89 -8.17 4.27
N PRO A 155 -2.19 -7.27 3.32
CA PRO A 155 -3.51 -6.66 3.21
C PRO A 155 -4.61 -7.67 2.87
N GLY A 156 -5.74 -7.58 3.59
CA GLY A 156 -6.92 -8.44 3.40
C GLY A 156 -6.83 -9.83 4.02
N ARG A 157 -5.78 -10.13 4.79
CA ARG A 157 -5.76 -11.28 5.70
C ARG A 157 -6.73 -11.10 6.86
N PRO A 158 -7.23 -12.21 7.45
CA PRO A 158 -7.96 -12.14 8.71
C PRO A 158 -7.18 -11.38 9.78
N LEU A 159 -7.91 -10.69 10.65
CA LEU A 159 -7.34 -10.03 11.83
C LEU A 159 -6.69 -11.07 12.78
N PRO A 160 -5.80 -10.63 13.69
CA PRO A 160 -5.35 -11.47 14.79
C PRO A 160 -6.55 -12.14 15.49
N PRO A 161 -6.44 -13.42 15.89
CA PRO A 161 -7.51 -14.08 16.63
C PRO A 161 -7.77 -13.34 17.94
N ALA A 162 -9.02 -13.38 18.43
CA ALA A 162 -9.42 -12.67 19.65
C ALA A 162 -8.64 -13.12 20.91
N THR A 163 -7.99 -14.30 20.86
CA THR A 163 -7.10 -14.82 21.91
C THR A 163 -5.75 -14.09 21.96
N VAL A 164 -5.39 -13.32 20.94
CA VAL A 164 -4.12 -12.61 20.84
C VAL A 164 -4.34 -11.13 21.17
N SER A 165 -4.05 -10.77 22.41
CA SER A 165 -4.09 -9.37 22.86
C SER A 165 -2.89 -8.58 22.33
N PRO A 166 -3.06 -7.28 21.99
CA PRO A 166 -1.94 -6.41 21.69
C PRO A 166 -1.01 -6.31 22.92
N PRO A 167 0.31 -6.31 22.72
CA PRO A 167 1.27 -5.96 23.77
C PRO A 167 1.03 -4.55 24.31
N ASP A 168 1.53 -4.26 25.50
CA ASP A 168 1.40 -2.92 26.09
C ASP A 168 2.21 -1.85 25.32
N THR A 169 1.89 -0.59 25.58
CA THR A 169 2.55 0.56 24.93
C THR A 169 4.07 0.54 25.15
N ALA A 170 4.53 0.13 26.33
CA ALA A 170 5.95 0.09 26.66
C ALA A 170 6.71 -0.91 25.77
N ALA A 171 6.14 -2.10 25.53
CA ALA A 171 6.70 -3.11 24.64
C ALA A 171 6.80 -2.63 23.19
N PHE A 172 5.80 -1.89 22.70
CA PHE A 172 5.87 -1.26 21.38
C PHE A 172 6.98 -0.21 21.32
N LEU A 173 7.04 0.71 22.29
CA LEU A 173 8.08 1.75 22.31
C LEU A 173 9.50 1.13 22.37
N ALA A 174 9.67 0.06 23.15
CA ALA A 174 10.93 -0.67 23.22
C ALA A 174 11.31 -1.32 21.88
N CYS A 175 10.37 -1.98 21.19
CA CYS A 175 10.68 -2.64 19.92
C CYS A 175 11.03 -1.64 18.81
N LEU A 176 10.49 -0.41 18.84
CA LEU A 176 10.81 0.63 17.86
C LEU A 176 12.27 1.08 17.91
N GLN A 177 12.97 0.88 19.02
CA GLN A 177 14.40 1.23 19.14
C GLN A 177 15.33 0.16 18.54
N VAL A 178 14.85 -1.07 18.39
CA VAL A 178 15.67 -2.20 17.92
C VAL A 178 15.44 -2.41 16.42
N PRO A 179 16.46 -2.30 15.55
CA PRO A 179 16.29 -2.61 14.13
C PRO A 179 16.13 -4.12 13.92
N LEU A 180 15.21 -4.50 13.03
CA LEU A 180 15.10 -5.89 12.57
C LEU A 180 16.20 -6.21 11.57
N ARG A 181 16.67 -7.45 11.61
CA ARG A 181 17.75 -7.92 10.74
C ARG A 181 17.28 -9.15 9.99
N VAL A 182 17.79 -9.30 8.78
CA VAL A 182 17.59 -10.48 7.93
C VAL A 182 18.94 -11.15 7.70
N ARG A 183 18.94 -12.47 7.67
CA ARG A 183 20.10 -13.25 7.26
C ARG A 183 20.11 -13.41 5.74
N THR A 184 21.29 -13.61 5.15
CA THR A 184 21.44 -13.80 3.70
C THR A 184 20.99 -15.19 3.23
N ASP A 185 20.94 -16.17 4.14
CA ASP A 185 20.52 -17.55 3.90
C ASP A 185 19.09 -17.84 4.36
N GLU A 186 18.32 -16.79 4.67
CA GLU A 186 16.93 -16.89 5.13
C GLU A 186 15.97 -17.14 3.96
N PHE A 187 14.85 -17.81 4.22
CA PHE A 187 13.76 -17.95 3.25
C PHE A 187 13.23 -16.58 2.79
N THR A 188 12.94 -16.45 1.49
CA THR A 188 12.45 -15.21 0.89
C THR A 188 11.20 -14.67 1.59
N GLU A 189 10.30 -15.56 1.99
CA GLU A 189 9.06 -15.24 2.71
C GLU A 189 9.34 -14.54 4.04
N TYR A 190 10.33 -15.04 4.78
CA TYR A 190 10.77 -14.45 6.05
C TYR A 190 11.45 -13.11 5.84
N VAL A 191 12.30 -13.00 4.81
CA VAL A 191 12.92 -11.72 4.44
C VAL A 191 11.85 -10.68 4.11
N GLU A 192 10.86 -11.00 3.29
CA GLU A 192 9.77 -10.09 2.96
C GLU A 192 8.93 -9.71 4.18
N LEU A 193 8.55 -10.69 5.01
CA LEU A 193 7.77 -10.46 6.23
C LEU A 193 8.50 -9.51 7.18
N VAL A 194 9.81 -9.71 7.41
CA VAL A 194 10.63 -8.83 8.25
C VAL A 194 10.72 -7.42 7.66
N ARG A 195 10.87 -7.29 6.34
CA ARG A 195 10.93 -5.97 5.68
C ARG A 195 9.60 -5.22 5.77
N ILE A 196 8.46 -5.92 5.71
CA ILE A 196 7.13 -5.32 5.89
C ILE A 196 6.93 -4.88 7.34
N VAL A 197 7.27 -5.71 8.32
CA VAL A 197 7.18 -5.33 9.75
C VAL A 197 8.11 -4.15 10.04
N THR A 198 9.28 -4.09 9.42
CA THR A 198 10.17 -2.93 9.51
C THR A 198 9.49 -1.65 9.00
N ARG A 199 8.75 -1.73 7.88
CA ARG A 199 7.95 -0.60 7.38
C ARG A 199 6.82 -0.20 8.32
N LEU A 200 6.11 -1.16 8.92
CA LEU A 200 5.06 -0.87 9.92
C LEU A 200 5.65 -0.14 11.14
N LYS A 201 6.85 -0.53 11.59
CA LYS A 201 7.57 0.18 12.65
C LYS A 201 7.88 1.63 12.24
N ASP A 202 8.35 1.86 11.01
CA ASP A 202 8.60 3.22 10.51
C ASP A 202 7.32 4.07 10.48
N GLU A 203 6.20 3.49 10.05
CA GLU A 203 4.89 4.15 10.04
C GLU A 203 4.42 4.49 11.46
N LEU A 204 4.59 3.58 12.41
CA LEU A 204 4.29 3.85 13.82
C LEU A 204 5.19 4.97 14.39
N ARG A 205 6.50 4.96 14.12
CA ARG A 205 7.39 6.06 14.54
C ARG A 205 6.94 7.40 13.96
N ALA A 206 6.59 7.43 12.68
CA ALA A 206 6.10 8.64 12.03
C ALA A 206 4.76 9.12 12.64
N TYR A 207 3.87 8.20 12.96
CA TYR A 207 2.58 8.51 13.60
C TYR A 207 2.77 9.10 15.01
N LEU A 208 3.67 8.52 15.81
CA LEU A 208 4.02 9.02 17.14
C LEU A 208 4.72 10.39 17.06
N ALA A 209 5.61 10.60 16.08
CA ALA A 209 6.26 11.89 15.85
C ALA A 209 5.24 13.00 15.48
N GLY A 210 4.09 12.63 14.92
CA GLY A 210 2.96 13.53 14.68
C GLY A 210 2.06 13.79 15.89
N GLY A 211 2.41 13.27 17.08
CA GLY A 211 1.65 13.43 18.32
C GLY A 211 0.56 12.38 18.56
N GLY A 212 0.47 11.35 17.72
CA GLY A 212 -0.46 10.23 17.95
C GLY A 212 0.02 9.27 19.04
N THR A 213 -0.84 8.31 19.41
CA THR A 213 -0.49 7.24 20.36
C THR A 213 -0.35 5.87 19.67
N VAL A 214 0.27 4.90 20.35
CA VAL A 214 0.34 3.51 19.86
C VAL A 214 -1.07 2.93 19.70
N THR A 215 -1.96 3.19 20.66
CA THR A 215 -3.35 2.72 20.63
C THR A 215 -4.10 3.25 19.41
N ASP A 216 -3.97 4.54 19.11
CA ASP A 216 -4.64 5.15 17.95
C ASP A 216 -4.10 4.61 16.63
N TYR A 217 -2.77 4.41 16.53
CA TYR A 217 -2.16 3.80 15.35
C TYR A 217 -2.68 2.38 15.12
N LEU A 218 -2.71 1.55 16.16
CA LEU A 218 -3.23 0.19 16.07
C LEU A 218 -4.71 0.21 15.66
N ALA A 219 -5.53 1.10 16.24
CA ALA A 219 -6.94 1.24 15.86
C ALA A 219 -7.12 1.58 14.37
N GLU A 220 -6.31 2.50 13.83
CA GLU A 220 -6.34 2.82 12.38
C GLU A 220 -5.84 1.65 11.53
N LEU A 221 -4.83 0.90 12.00
CA LEU A 221 -4.35 -0.30 11.31
C LEU A 221 -5.42 -1.40 11.25
N PHE A 222 -6.13 -1.63 12.36
CA PHE A 222 -7.29 -2.53 12.44
C PHE A 222 -8.40 -2.12 11.47
N LYS A 223 -8.77 -0.84 11.48
CA LYS A 223 -9.79 -0.28 10.59
C LYS A 223 -9.41 -0.47 9.12
N ARG A 224 -8.15 -0.20 8.77
CA ARG A 224 -7.62 -0.43 7.43
C ARG A 224 -7.70 -1.91 7.04
N GLN A 225 -7.23 -2.81 7.91
CA GLN A 225 -7.29 -4.25 7.65
C GLN A 225 -8.73 -4.74 7.48
N ARG A 226 -9.69 -4.26 8.29
CA ARG A 226 -11.13 -4.61 8.14
C ARG A 226 -11.69 -4.19 6.79
N LEU A 227 -11.33 -3.00 6.31
CA LEU A 227 -11.74 -2.55 4.99
C LEU A 227 -11.17 -3.46 3.90
N GLU A 228 -9.88 -3.81 4.00
CA GLU A 228 -9.21 -4.71 3.07
C GLU A 228 -9.84 -6.12 3.07
N ILE A 229 -10.16 -6.66 4.25
CA ILE A 229 -10.91 -7.92 4.41
C ILE A 229 -12.28 -7.81 3.73
N SER A 230 -13.03 -6.73 3.96
CA SER A 230 -14.38 -6.58 3.40
C SER A 230 -14.41 -6.59 1.87
N TYR A 231 -13.38 -6.03 1.21
CA TYR A 231 -13.27 -6.10 -0.25
C TYR A 231 -13.00 -7.53 -0.75
N ARG A 232 -12.20 -8.29 0.01
CA ARG A 232 -11.92 -9.69 -0.29
C ARG A 232 -13.17 -10.55 -0.07
N ASP A 233 -13.86 -10.37 1.05
CA ASP A 233 -15.07 -11.13 1.41
C ASP A 233 -16.18 -10.90 0.38
N GLN A 234 -16.40 -9.67 -0.07
CA GLN A 234 -17.36 -9.37 -1.15
C GLN A 234 -17.03 -10.10 -2.46
N ALA A 235 -15.74 -10.21 -2.79
CA ALA A 235 -15.31 -10.93 -3.98
C ALA A 235 -15.45 -12.45 -3.82
N GLU A 236 -15.16 -12.97 -2.62
CA GLU A 236 -15.30 -14.38 -2.25
C GLU A 236 -16.77 -14.81 -2.25
N GLU A 237 -17.65 -14.02 -1.63
CA GLU A 237 -19.11 -14.23 -1.62
C GLU A 237 -19.65 -14.26 -3.05
N LYS A 238 -19.29 -13.27 -3.88
CA LYS A 238 -19.78 -13.20 -5.25
C LYS A 238 -19.30 -14.36 -6.13
N LEU A 239 -18.06 -14.81 -5.94
CA LEU A 239 -17.56 -16.01 -6.59
C LEU A 239 -18.31 -17.25 -6.11
N GLY A 240 -18.58 -17.35 -4.81
CA GLY A 240 -19.38 -18.41 -4.21
C GLY A 240 -20.79 -18.48 -4.81
N GLU A 241 -21.48 -17.35 -4.99
CA GLU A 241 -22.79 -17.28 -5.65
C GLU A 241 -22.76 -17.86 -7.08
N LEU A 242 -21.73 -17.55 -7.86
CA LEU A 242 -21.57 -18.07 -9.23
C LEU A 242 -21.33 -19.59 -9.26
N LEU A 243 -20.74 -20.14 -8.19
CA LEU A 243 -20.42 -21.55 -8.06
C LEU A 243 -21.51 -22.38 -7.36
N ALA A 244 -22.45 -21.76 -6.64
CA ALA A 244 -23.45 -22.45 -5.82
C ALA A 244 -24.61 -23.09 -6.61
N GLY A 245 -24.73 -22.83 -7.92
CA GLY A 245 -25.81 -23.38 -8.75
C GLY A 245 -25.70 -24.89 -8.97
N ARG A 246 -26.84 -25.57 -9.20
CA ARG A 246 -26.88 -27.00 -9.60
C ARG A 246 -26.07 -27.29 -10.88
N LYS A 247 -25.98 -26.30 -11.76
CA LYS A 247 -25.14 -26.27 -12.96
C LYS A 247 -24.41 -24.93 -12.97
N PRO A 248 -23.25 -24.82 -12.32
CA PRO A 248 -22.52 -23.56 -12.24
C PRO A 248 -22.00 -23.16 -13.62
N ASP A 249 -22.08 -21.86 -13.92
CA ASP A 249 -21.53 -21.27 -15.14
C ASP A 249 -20.02 -21.05 -14.93
N LEU A 250 -19.24 -22.13 -15.15
CA LEU A 250 -17.79 -22.14 -14.90
C LEU A 250 -17.03 -21.08 -15.73
N PRO A 251 -17.30 -20.88 -17.03
CA PRO A 251 -16.64 -19.82 -17.80
C PRO A 251 -16.85 -18.43 -17.17
N ARG A 252 -18.09 -18.10 -16.77
CA ARG A 252 -18.40 -16.84 -16.12
C ARG A 252 -17.76 -16.69 -14.74
N ALA A 253 -17.72 -17.78 -13.96
CA ALA A 253 -17.08 -17.80 -12.65
C ALA A 253 -15.55 -17.61 -12.76
N TYR A 254 -14.91 -18.24 -13.75
CA TYR A 254 -13.48 -18.09 -14.02
C TYR A 254 -13.11 -16.68 -14.49
N ASP A 255 -13.87 -16.11 -15.44
CA ASP A 255 -13.70 -14.71 -15.87
C ASP A 255 -13.88 -13.73 -14.70
N TYR A 256 -14.87 -13.96 -13.84
CA TYR A 256 -15.06 -13.18 -12.62
C TYR A 256 -13.85 -13.29 -11.68
N TRP A 257 -13.35 -14.50 -11.43
CA TRP A 257 -12.19 -14.75 -10.56
C TRP A 257 -10.94 -14.00 -11.07
N LEU A 258 -10.65 -14.06 -12.37
CA LEU A 258 -9.54 -13.32 -12.99
C LEU A 258 -9.68 -11.80 -12.77
N LYS A 259 -10.86 -11.24 -13.05
CA LYS A 259 -11.14 -9.80 -12.89
C LYS A 259 -11.08 -9.36 -11.43
N ALA A 260 -11.64 -10.16 -10.52
CA ALA A 260 -11.61 -9.90 -9.09
C ALA A 260 -10.16 -9.90 -8.57
N ASN A 261 -9.36 -10.89 -8.94
CA ASN A 261 -7.96 -10.97 -8.52
C ASN A 261 -7.09 -9.86 -9.12
N ALA A 262 -7.33 -9.46 -10.37
CA ALA A 262 -6.69 -8.27 -10.94
C ALA A 262 -7.01 -7.04 -10.10
N ARG A 263 -8.28 -6.83 -9.73
CA ARG A 263 -8.70 -5.70 -8.89
C ARG A 263 -8.09 -5.76 -7.49
N LEU A 264 -8.12 -6.90 -6.81
CA LEU A 264 -7.51 -7.06 -5.48
C LEU A 264 -6.01 -6.75 -5.50
N ARG A 265 -5.29 -7.24 -6.51
CA ARG A 265 -3.85 -6.93 -6.71
C ARG A 265 -3.59 -5.43 -6.89
N THR A 266 -4.43 -4.71 -7.65
CA THR A 266 -4.26 -3.24 -7.78
C THR A 266 -4.44 -2.48 -6.47
N MET A 267 -5.15 -3.07 -5.50
CA MET A 267 -5.32 -2.51 -4.15
C MET A 267 -4.25 -3.03 -3.17
N GLY A 268 -3.33 -3.90 -3.61
CA GLY A 268 -2.37 -4.59 -2.76
C GLY A 268 -2.99 -5.66 -1.86
N ILE A 269 -4.26 -6.04 -2.10
CA ILE A 269 -5.01 -7.00 -1.31
C ILE A 269 -4.69 -8.43 -1.77
N TYR A 270 -4.61 -9.33 -0.79
CA TYR A 270 -4.43 -10.76 -1.01
C TYR A 270 -5.48 -11.33 -1.98
N PRO A 271 -5.05 -12.03 -3.05
CA PRO A 271 -5.98 -12.58 -4.04
C PRO A 271 -6.82 -13.72 -3.46
N LEU A 272 -7.94 -14.00 -4.13
CA LEU A 272 -8.75 -15.18 -3.88
C LEU A 272 -8.00 -16.44 -4.35
N PRO A 273 -7.98 -17.53 -3.57
CA PRO A 273 -7.48 -18.81 -4.04
C PRO A 273 -8.31 -19.30 -5.22
N LEU A 274 -7.70 -20.06 -6.14
CA LEU A 274 -8.43 -20.70 -7.23
C LEU A 274 -9.24 -21.87 -6.67
N PRO A 275 -10.59 -21.85 -6.72
CA PRO A 275 -11.44 -22.95 -6.27
C PRO A 275 -11.18 -24.22 -7.09
N GLU A 276 -11.32 -25.38 -6.46
CA GLU A 276 -11.06 -26.68 -7.12
C GLU A 276 -11.90 -26.89 -8.38
N SER A 277 -13.19 -26.49 -8.33
CA SER A 277 -14.09 -26.56 -9.48
C SER A 277 -13.62 -25.78 -10.70
N LEU A 278 -12.87 -24.68 -10.49
CA LEU A 278 -12.30 -23.87 -11.57
C LEU A 278 -10.95 -24.38 -12.04
N ARG A 279 -10.18 -25.10 -11.21
CA ARG A 279 -8.93 -25.76 -11.64
C ARG A 279 -9.19 -26.82 -12.71
N THR A 280 -10.22 -27.64 -12.50
CA THR A 280 -10.61 -28.66 -13.48
C THR A 280 -11.02 -28.02 -14.80
N TYR A 281 -11.69 -26.87 -14.75
CA TYR A 281 -12.11 -26.12 -15.94
C TYR A 281 -10.93 -25.52 -16.71
N GLU A 282 -9.96 -24.90 -16.02
CA GLU A 282 -8.74 -24.35 -16.63
C GLU A 282 -7.97 -25.42 -17.41
N LEU A 283 -7.80 -26.61 -16.82
CA LEU A 283 -7.15 -27.75 -17.49
C LEU A 283 -7.88 -28.22 -18.74
N THR A 284 -9.23 -28.15 -18.76
CA THR A 284 -9.99 -28.54 -19.95
C THR A 284 -9.93 -27.49 -21.06
N ALA A 285 -9.92 -26.21 -20.71
CA ALA A 285 -9.83 -25.12 -21.68
C ALA A 285 -8.48 -25.13 -22.42
N ASP A 286 -7.39 -25.39 -21.70
CA ASP A 286 -6.03 -25.45 -22.27
C ASP A 286 -5.80 -26.64 -23.22
N LEU A 287 -6.70 -27.64 -23.24
CA LEU A 287 -6.60 -28.82 -24.11
C LEU A 287 -7.41 -28.70 -25.41
N GLU A 288 -8.32 -27.72 -25.49
CA GLU A 288 -9.20 -27.51 -26.65
C GLU A 288 -8.65 -26.45 -27.64
N ASP A 289 -7.60 -25.72 -27.25
CA ASP A 289 -6.83 -24.78 -28.08
C ASP A 289 -5.57 -25.43 -28.71
#